data_AF-A0AA39P4K8-F1
#
_entry.id   AF-A0AA39P4K8-F1
#
_cell.length_a   1.000
_cell.length_b   1.000
_cell.length_c   1.000
_cell.angle_alpha   90.00
_cell.angle_beta   90.00
_cell.angle_gamma   90.00
#
_symmetry.space_group_name_H-M   'P 1'
#
loop_
_entity.id
_entity.type
_entity.pdbx_description
1 polymer ?
#
loop_
_entity_poly.entity_id
_entity_poly.type
_entity_poly.pdbx_seq_one_letter_code
_entity_poly.pdbx_strand_id
1 'polypeptide(L)'
;MDNSCGYNLQEATEYSKQELAIKDHIQLTSTKAKRGQKMKKTCQGRIIIRQRQEQSYICCEHYGSFSCKHFVLYPARGRGYNFDYLCALIVNDKPVISKIELGAHQQGYGPLMSCTTVQNISSVKVNCENGHRTSSKGDMLMTKMVWLSCSSRFTVIRPEDGYWKECPKILLICHSPHTHPIPLPTTTPVQIKAEIKALIRSLEHELADMTPRHFCRHPAVINRVKELCPAVEEPTVAHLHPLLANLDHIASYIHTEVKAALPHGTGWDGVAHMKRIQDEEEVTPYIRVIKRMSWHSLRHEWDEVDESDDEEGPLSGSNDDCFRLIAKGLGLHLQDIAREMGKERMDLHEPGRSLYSLGVYEHLHRILRICEAHITWGIASCAVPDYRPTLNGREELRDEVAQKVGVKASYRPTTIVVSVTRKYKRTVIHHTQKFNSMDKSIGDQNERLHKSWERYQSALHRLSVKPTDLNAIELAEKHKKAYEKHKQKSLDMRQRLRGQSSGRVRIVILE
;
A
#
# COMPACT_ATOMS: atom_id res chain seq x y z
N MET A 1 -0.34 0.98 -23.63
CA MET A 1 -0.09 0.08 -22.48
C MET A 1 1.37 0.27 -22.07
N ASP A 2 1.69 0.30 -20.78
CA ASP A 2 3.10 0.15 -20.37
C ASP A 2 3.52 -1.25 -20.89
N ASN A 3 4.49 -1.33 -21.80
CA ASN A 3 4.88 -2.55 -22.54
C ASN A 3 5.54 -3.64 -21.65
N SER A 4 5.10 -3.81 -20.41
CA SER A 4 5.56 -4.87 -19.51
C SER A 4 4.40 -5.70 -19.01
N CYS A 5 4.65 -6.97 -18.74
CA CYS A 5 3.64 -7.90 -18.21
C CYS A 5 3.21 -7.59 -16.76
N GLY A 6 3.77 -6.54 -16.14
CA GLY A 6 3.51 -6.15 -14.75
C GLY A 6 4.21 -6.99 -13.68
N TYR A 7 4.81 -8.13 -14.04
CA TYR A 7 5.54 -9.00 -13.12
C TYR A 7 6.90 -8.41 -12.71
N ASN A 8 7.55 -8.97 -11.68
CA ASN A 8 8.89 -8.54 -11.25
C ASN A 8 9.94 -8.87 -12.33
N LEU A 9 11.02 -8.07 -12.36
CA LEU A 9 12.15 -8.33 -13.25
C LEU A 9 12.79 -9.68 -12.91
N GLN A 10 12.69 -10.65 -13.81
CA GLN A 10 13.34 -11.97 -13.68
C GLN A 10 14.45 -12.14 -14.72
N GLU A 11 14.13 -11.86 -15.98
CA GLU A 11 15.03 -12.09 -17.11
C GLU A 11 15.18 -10.79 -17.93
N ALA A 12 16.39 -10.56 -18.41
CA ALA A 12 16.69 -9.45 -19.30
C ALA A 12 16.24 -9.80 -20.71
N THR A 13 15.46 -8.92 -21.32
CA THR A 13 15.10 -9.04 -22.74
C THR A 13 16.10 -8.26 -23.55
N GLU A 14 16.69 -8.90 -24.56
CA GLU A 14 17.52 -8.22 -25.55
C GLU A 14 16.62 -7.46 -26.52
N TYR A 15 16.77 -6.14 -26.54
CA TYR A 15 16.04 -5.26 -27.44
C TYR A 15 16.95 -4.76 -28.56
N SER A 16 16.40 -4.64 -29.76
CA SER A 16 17.05 -3.90 -30.84
C SER A 16 17.14 -2.40 -30.49
N LYS A 17 18.09 -1.69 -31.12
CA LYS A 17 18.25 -0.24 -30.92
C LYS A 17 16.98 0.56 -31.23
N GLN A 18 16.21 0.13 -32.24
CA GLN A 18 14.94 0.75 -32.61
C GLN A 18 13.86 0.51 -31.54
N GLU A 19 13.74 -0.73 -31.03
CA GLU A 19 12.80 -1.04 -29.95
C GLU A 19 13.14 -0.27 -28.66
N LEU A 20 14.42 -0.13 -28.32
CA LEU A 20 14.86 0.67 -27.18
C LEU A 20 14.43 2.14 -27.33
N ALA A 21 14.65 2.74 -28.51
CA ALA A 21 14.24 4.12 -28.76
C ALA A 21 12.72 4.32 -28.63
N ILE A 22 11.91 3.38 -29.14
CA ILE A 22 10.45 3.41 -28.99
C ILE A 22 10.06 3.26 -27.52
N LYS A 23 10.68 2.33 -26.80
CA LYS A 23 10.41 2.07 -25.39
C LYS A 23 10.77 3.27 -24.52
N ASP A 24 11.91 3.91 -24.75
CA ASP A 24 12.34 5.11 -24.05
C ASP A 24 11.37 6.27 -24.32
N HIS A 25 10.88 6.43 -25.55
CA HIS A 25 9.88 7.44 -25.89
C HIS A 25 8.55 7.25 -25.11
N ILE A 26 8.06 6.01 -25.03
CA ILE A 26 6.85 5.64 -24.27
C ILE A 26 7.09 5.85 -22.75
N GLN A 27 8.25 5.46 -22.25
CA GLN A 27 8.59 5.62 -20.83
C GLN A 27 8.72 7.10 -20.43
N LEU A 28 9.25 7.96 -21.29
CA LEU A 28 9.33 9.42 -21.10
C LEU A 28 7.93 10.06 -20.95
N THR A 29 6.94 9.58 -21.70
CA THR A 29 5.55 10.04 -21.58
C THR A 29 4.95 9.60 -20.24
N SER A 30 5.22 8.36 -19.81
CA SER A 30 4.73 7.83 -18.53
C SER A 30 5.38 8.49 -17.31
N THR A 31 6.66 8.85 -17.38
CA THR A 31 7.41 9.42 -16.23
C THR A 31 6.98 10.85 -15.90
N LYS A 32 6.61 11.66 -16.90
CA LYS A 32 5.96 12.96 -16.67
C LYS A 32 4.63 12.81 -15.93
N ALA A 33 3.83 11.78 -16.28
CA ALA A 33 2.58 11.49 -15.59
C ALA A 33 2.80 10.99 -14.14
N LYS A 34 3.89 10.24 -13.91
CA LYS A 34 4.23 9.61 -12.62
C LYS A 34 4.91 10.55 -11.60
N ARG A 35 5.12 11.83 -11.94
CA ARG A 35 5.55 12.89 -11.00
C ARG A 35 6.81 12.55 -10.19
N GLY A 36 7.76 11.86 -10.82
CA GLY A 36 9.03 11.47 -10.18
C GLY A 36 8.94 10.24 -9.27
N GLN A 37 7.81 9.53 -9.21
CA GLN A 37 7.79 8.19 -8.62
C GLN A 37 8.71 7.27 -9.45
N LYS A 38 9.67 6.63 -8.77
CA LYS A 38 10.54 5.63 -9.41
C LYS A 38 9.67 4.48 -9.89
N MET A 39 9.78 4.13 -11.18
CA MET A 39 9.08 2.97 -11.70
C MET A 39 9.60 1.72 -11.00
N LYS A 40 8.67 0.87 -10.54
CA LYS A 40 9.05 -0.49 -10.12
C LYS A 40 9.70 -1.17 -11.33
N LYS A 41 10.83 -1.84 -11.10
CA LYS A 41 11.48 -2.67 -12.13
C LYS A 41 10.53 -3.83 -12.44
N THR A 42 9.77 -3.69 -13.52
CA THR A 42 8.88 -4.74 -14.01
C THR A 42 9.59 -5.55 -15.09
N CYS A 43 9.09 -6.76 -15.33
CA CYS A 43 9.53 -7.65 -16.37
C CYS A 43 9.63 -6.92 -17.70
N GLN A 44 10.74 -7.12 -18.39
CA GLN A 44 11.00 -6.49 -19.68
C GLN A 44 10.60 -7.39 -20.85
N GLY A 45 9.81 -8.44 -20.62
CA GLY A 45 9.39 -9.36 -21.66
C GLY A 45 8.56 -8.68 -22.75
N ARG A 46 8.82 -9.01 -24.03
CA ARG A 46 7.92 -8.66 -25.14
C ARG A 46 6.55 -9.31 -24.95
N ILE A 47 5.51 -8.63 -25.38
CA ILE A 47 4.18 -9.24 -25.53
C ILE A 47 4.10 -9.82 -26.93
N ILE A 48 3.94 -11.14 -27.01
CA ILE A 48 3.94 -11.90 -28.26
C ILE A 48 2.63 -12.70 -28.38
N ILE A 49 2.31 -13.06 -29.63
CA ILE A 49 1.24 -14.01 -29.91
C ILE A 49 1.89 -15.39 -30.00
N ARG A 50 1.39 -16.35 -29.24
CA ARG A 50 1.78 -17.76 -29.33
C ARG A 50 0.58 -18.59 -29.76
N GLN A 51 0.87 -19.71 -30.42
CA GLN A 51 -0.14 -20.68 -30.81
C GLN A 51 0.09 -21.97 -30.02
N ARG A 52 -0.98 -22.51 -29.44
CA ARG A 52 -0.97 -23.83 -28.84
C ARG A 52 -2.13 -24.62 -29.44
N GLN A 53 -1.80 -25.70 -30.14
CA GLN A 53 -2.75 -26.44 -30.97
C GLN A 53 -3.37 -25.49 -32.02
N GLU A 54 -4.68 -25.25 -31.97
CA GLU A 54 -5.42 -24.40 -32.91
C GLU A 54 -5.81 -23.03 -32.32
N GLN A 55 -5.40 -22.72 -31.09
CA GLN A 55 -5.75 -21.47 -30.44
C GLN A 55 -4.54 -20.55 -30.28
N SER A 56 -4.65 -19.36 -30.85
CA SER A 56 -3.75 -18.24 -30.61
C SER A 56 -4.05 -17.60 -29.25
N TYR A 57 -3.02 -17.22 -28.51
CA TYR A 57 -3.12 -16.50 -27.25
C TYR A 57 -1.99 -15.46 -27.15
N ILE A 58 -2.23 -14.40 -26.38
CA ILE A 58 -1.25 -13.33 -26.18
C ILE A 58 -0.54 -13.58 -24.85
N CYS A 59 0.78 -13.58 -24.82
CA CYS A 59 1.53 -13.75 -23.58
C CYS A 59 2.82 -12.93 -23.56
N CYS A 60 3.40 -12.79 -22.37
CA CYS A 60 4.79 -12.37 -22.21
C CYS A 60 5.72 -13.41 -22.86
N GLU A 61 6.84 -13.00 -23.46
CA GLU A 61 7.84 -13.93 -24.01
C GLU A 61 8.45 -14.85 -22.93
N HIS A 62 8.53 -14.35 -21.69
CA HIS A 62 8.99 -15.10 -20.51
C HIS A 62 7.93 -16.00 -19.88
N TYR A 63 6.71 -16.02 -20.44
CA TYR A 63 5.68 -16.95 -20.01
C TYR A 63 6.05 -18.38 -20.44
N GLY A 64 6.10 -19.32 -19.49
CA GLY A 64 6.47 -20.71 -19.75
C GLY A 64 6.05 -21.64 -18.62
N SER A 65 6.33 -22.94 -18.77
CA SER A 65 6.03 -23.97 -17.76
C SER A 65 6.67 -23.66 -16.40
N PHE A 66 7.86 -23.07 -16.40
CA PHE A 66 8.60 -22.70 -15.20
C PHE A 66 8.24 -21.30 -14.65
N SER A 67 7.52 -20.48 -15.43
CA SER A 67 7.14 -19.12 -15.03
C SER A 67 5.71 -18.78 -15.46
N CYS A 68 4.75 -19.42 -14.79
CA CYS A 68 3.31 -19.23 -15.00
C CYS A 68 2.76 -17.90 -14.45
N LYS A 69 3.61 -17.08 -13.82
CA LYS A 69 3.22 -15.81 -13.18
C LYS A 69 3.26 -14.61 -14.13
N HIS A 70 3.74 -14.79 -15.35
CA HIS A 70 3.74 -13.74 -16.38
C HIS A 70 2.36 -13.54 -17.01
N PHE A 71 2.19 -12.41 -17.68
CA PHE A 71 0.96 -12.08 -18.41
C PHE A 71 0.63 -13.13 -19.47
N VAL A 72 -0.63 -13.59 -19.47
CA VAL A 72 -1.22 -14.45 -20.48
C VAL A 72 -2.69 -14.09 -20.65
N LEU A 73 -3.15 -14.01 -21.89
CA LEU A 73 -4.51 -13.69 -22.28
C LEU A 73 -4.98 -14.69 -23.34
N TYR A 74 -5.97 -15.50 -22.96
CA TYR A 74 -6.63 -16.45 -23.85
C TYR A 74 -7.91 -15.85 -24.45
N PRO A 75 -8.22 -16.10 -25.73
CA PRO A 75 -9.45 -15.60 -26.36
C PRO A 75 -10.72 -15.95 -25.57
N ALA A 76 -10.85 -17.22 -25.16
CA ALA A 76 -12.03 -17.73 -24.45
C ALA A 76 -12.24 -17.12 -23.06
N ARG A 77 -11.19 -16.54 -22.44
CA ARG A 77 -11.29 -15.86 -21.14
C ARG A 77 -11.45 -14.35 -21.26
N GLY A 78 -11.25 -13.77 -22.44
CA GLY A 78 -11.30 -12.34 -22.70
C GLY A 78 -12.73 -11.82 -22.92
N ARG A 79 -13.62 -11.92 -21.92
CA ARG A 79 -15.03 -11.46 -22.02
C ARG A 79 -15.18 -9.93 -22.01
N GLY A 80 -14.55 -9.22 -22.94
CA GLY A 80 -14.70 -7.77 -23.08
C GLY A 80 -13.63 -7.08 -23.92
N TYR A 81 -12.66 -7.80 -24.47
CA TYR A 81 -11.64 -7.23 -25.35
C TYR A 81 -11.77 -7.85 -26.74
N ASN A 82 -11.62 -7.04 -27.77
CA ASN A 82 -11.54 -7.53 -29.14
C ASN A 82 -10.16 -8.17 -29.35
N PHE A 83 -10.10 -9.51 -29.35
CA PHE A 83 -8.84 -10.25 -29.46
C PHE A 83 -8.15 -9.99 -30.80
N ASP A 84 -8.89 -9.93 -31.89
CA ASP A 84 -8.36 -9.64 -33.23
C ASP A 84 -7.71 -8.26 -33.29
N TYR A 85 -8.33 -7.27 -32.64
CA TYR A 85 -7.75 -5.94 -32.50
C TYR A 85 -6.43 -5.94 -31.72
N LEU A 86 -6.36 -6.69 -30.61
CA LEU A 86 -5.13 -6.82 -29.84
C LEU A 86 -4.03 -7.53 -30.65
N CYS A 87 -4.37 -8.59 -31.38
CA CYS A 87 -3.44 -9.26 -32.28
C CYS A 87 -2.93 -8.28 -33.35
N ALA A 88 -3.82 -7.55 -34.02
CA ALA A 88 -3.49 -6.54 -35.02
C ALA A 88 -2.57 -5.44 -34.45
N LEU A 89 -2.79 -5.00 -33.20
CA LEU A 89 -1.89 -4.07 -32.50
C LEU A 89 -0.49 -4.65 -32.27
N ILE A 90 -0.39 -5.93 -31.88
CA ILE A 90 0.91 -6.58 -31.61
C ILE A 90 1.71 -6.77 -32.90
N VAL A 91 1.05 -7.16 -34.00
CA VAL A 91 1.71 -7.32 -35.31
C VAL A 91 1.82 -6.01 -36.10
N ASN A 92 1.27 -4.91 -35.57
CA ASN A 92 1.20 -3.61 -36.22
C ASN A 92 0.49 -3.63 -37.59
N ASP A 93 -0.59 -4.42 -37.70
CA ASP A 93 -1.45 -4.53 -38.89
C ASP A 93 -2.37 -3.29 -39.01
N LYS A 94 -1.84 -2.24 -39.65
CA LYS A 94 -2.53 -0.96 -39.81
C LYS A 94 -3.89 -1.06 -40.52
N PRO A 95 -4.06 -1.85 -41.61
CA PRO A 95 -5.37 -2.04 -42.22
C PRO A 95 -6.43 -2.58 -41.27
N VAL A 96 -6.12 -3.65 -40.52
CA VAL A 96 -7.07 -4.28 -39.60
C VAL A 96 -7.37 -3.35 -38.42
N ILE A 97 -6.35 -2.72 -37.85
CA ILE A 97 -6.50 -1.70 -36.80
C ILE A 97 -7.46 -0.60 -37.28
N SER A 98 -7.23 -0.04 -38.47
CA SER A 98 -8.01 1.08 -38.99
C SER A 98 -9.46 0.68 -39.24
N LYS A 99 -9.70 -0.51 -39.78
CA LYS A 99 -11.05 -1.06 -39.99
C LYS A 99 -11.83 -1.18 -38.68
N ILE A 100 -11.20 -1.75 -37.65
CA ILE A 100 -11.84 -1.96 -36.33
C ILE A 100 -12.07 -0.61 -35.63
N GLU A 101 -11.10 0.30 -35.65
CA GLU A 101 -11.23 1.62 -35.03
C GLU A 101 -12.26 2.50 -35.71
N LEU A 102 -12.36 2.44 -37.04
CA LEU A 102 -13.40 3.16 -37.78
C LEU A 102 -14.79 2.61 -37.46
N GLY A 103 -14.94 1.28 -37.35
CA GLY A 103 -16.19 0.65 -36.91
C GLY A 103 -16.58 1.10 -35.49
N ALA A 104 -15.63 1.13 -34.55
CA ALA A 104 -15.87 1.64 -33.20
C ALA A 104 -16.27 3.12 -33.21
N HIS A 105 -15.60 3.94 -34.03
CA HIS A 105 -15.90 5.36 -34.18
C HIS A 105 -17.33 5.60 -34.68
N GLN A 106 -17.79 4.83 -35.68
CA GLN A 106 -19.16 4.89 -36.18
C GLN A 106 -20.20 4.53 -35.10
N GLN A 107 -19.82 3.70 -34.13
CA GLN A 107 -20.65 3.35 -32.97
C GLN A 107 -20.49 4.33 -31.80
N GLY A 108 -19.75 5.43 -31.97
CA GLY A 108 -19.59 6.47 -30.97
C GLY A 108 -18.58 6.17 -29.86
N TYR A 109 -17.71 5.17 -30.03
CA TYR A 109 -16.66 4.87 -29.04
C TYR A 109 -15.29 4.58 -29.69
N GLY A 110 -14.27 4.33 -28.86
CA GLY A 110 -12.94 3.92 -29.32
C GLY A 110 -11.92 5.06 -29.46
N PRO A 111 -10.72 4.75 -29.97
CA PRO A 111 -9.56 5.64 -29.88
C PRO A 111 -9.58 6.81 -30.89
N LEU A 112 -10.43 6.74 -31.92
CA LEU A 112 -10.65 7.81 -32.89
C LEU A 112 -11.73 8.81 -32.45
N MET A 113 -12.56 8.45 -31.46
CA MET A 113 -13.55 9.38 -30.92
C MET A 113 -12.89 10.52 -30.16
N SER A 114 -13.51 11.71 -30.26
CA SER A 114 -13.13 12.85 -29.43
C SER A 114 -13.28 12.49 -27.96
N CYS A 115 -12.19 12.68 -27.20
CA CYS A 115 -12.18 12.38 -25.78
C CYS A 115 -13.10 13.35 -25.03
N THR A 116 -14.11 12.80 -24.34
CA THR A 116 -15.02 13.56 -23.47
C THR A 116 -14.55 13.59 -22.01
N THR A 117 -13.42 12.97 -21.69
CA THR A 117 -12.87 12.93 -20.33
C THR A 117 -12.47 14.33 -19.88
N VAL A 118 -13.25 14.89 -18.95
CA VAL A 118 -12.94 16.17 -18.29
C VAL A 118 -12.58 15.91 -16.84
N GLN A 119 -11.59 16.66 -16.36
CA GLN A 119 -11.19 16.65 -14.97
C GLN A 119 -11.21 18.05 -14.40
N ASN A 120 -11.41 18.14 -13.08
CA ASN A 120 -11.33 19.40 -12.37
C ASN A 120 -9.92 20.02 -12.55
N ILE A 121 -9.84 21.35 -12.64
CA ILE A 121 -8.58 22.11 -12.62
C ILE A 121 -7.75 21.79 -11.37
N SER A 122 -8.38 21.45 -10.25
CA SER A 122 -7.69 21.01 -9.03
C SER A 122 -7.09 19.60 -9.14
N SER A 123 -7.43 18.85 -10.19
CA SER A 123 -6.84 17.53 -10.45
C SER A 123 -5.36 17.67 -10.68
N VAL A 124 -4.63 16.73 -10.12
CA VAL A 124 -3.19 16.63 -10.27
C VAL A 124 -2.81 15.78 -11.51
N LYS A 125 -3.76 15.27 -12.28
CA LYS A 125 -3.44 14.51 -13.51
C LYS A 125 -3.12 15.47 -14.65
N VAL A 126 -1.98 15.22 -15.31
CA VAL A 126 -1.50 16.04 -16.44
C VAL A 126 -1.91 15.45 -17.78
N ASN A 127 -2.07 14.13 -17.84
CA ASN A 127 -2.44 13.40 -19.04
C ASN A 127 -3.80 12.74 -18.84
N CYS A 128 -4.54 12.54 -19.93
CA CYS A 128 -5.74 11.73 -19.91
C CYS A 128 -5.40 10.29 -19.53
N GLU A 129 -6.33 9.60 -18.87
CA GLU A 129 -6.18 8.19 -18.51
C GLU A 129 -6.42 7.24 -19.67
N ASN A 130 -7.13 7.73 -20.68
CA ASN A 130 -7.40 6.98 -21.90
C ASN A 130 -6.26 7.19 -22.89
N GLY A 131 -5.88 6.12 -23.59
CA GLY A 131 -4.97 6.21 -24.72
C GLY A 131 -5.65 6.90 -25.90
N HIS A 132 -4.94 7.83 -26.54
CA HIS A 132 -5.44 8.56 -27.69
C HIS A 132 -4.52 8.35 -28.89
N ARG A 133 -5.12 8.23 -30.08
CA ARG A 133 -4.37 8.26 -31.34
C ARG A 133 -3.85 9.69 -31.56
N THR A 134 -2.54 9.83 -31.77
CA THR A 134 -1.92 11.13 -32.05
C THR A 134 -2.11 11.50 -33.52
N SER A 135 -2.57 12.72 -33.81
CA SER A 135 -2.92 13.18 -35.17
C SER A 135 -1.79 13.11 -36.20
N SER A 136 -0.52 13.08 -35.78
CA SER A 136 0.64 13.14 -36.68
C SER A 136 1.27 11.79 -37.03
N LYS A 137 1.16 10.78 -36.16
CA LYS A 137 1.84 9.49 -36.31
C LYS A 137 0.94 8.27 -36.15
N GLY A 138 -0.29 8.46 -35.69
CA GLY A 138 -1.19 7.37 -35.35
C GLY A 138 -0.76 6.60 -34.09
N ASP A 139 0.25 7.05 -33.36
CA ASP A 139 0.69 6.38 -32.12
C ASP A 139 -0.36 6.55 -31.02
N MET A 140 -0.58 5.49 -30.23
CA MET A 140 -1.49 5.51 -29.08
C MET A 140 -0.74 5.97 -27.83
N LEU A 141 -0.95 7.23 -27.43
CA LEU A 141 -0.26 7.85 -26.31
C LEU A 141 -1.24 8.46 -25.30
N MET A 142 -0.77 8.61 -24.07
CA MET A 142 -1.50 9.33 -23.02
C MET A 142 -1.33 10.83 -23.26
N THR A 143 -2.28 11.44 -23.98
CA THR A 143 -2.20 12.85 -24.38
C THR A 143 -2.36 13.79 -23.18
N LYS A 144 -1.61 14.89 -23.20
CA LYS A 144 -1.70 15.95 -22.19
C LYS A 144 -3.11 16.56 -22.19
N MET A 145 -3.69 16.72 -21.02
CA MET A 145 -4.97 17.41 -20.86
C MET A 145 -4.82 18.89 -21.20
N VAL A 146 -5.81 19.42 -21.92
CA VAL A 146 -5.89 20.83 -22.29
C VAL A 146 -6.84 21.55 -21.34
N TRP A 147 -6.59 22.83 -21.14
CA TRP A 147 -7.46 23.68 -20.34
C TRP A 147 -8.66 24.11 -21.17
N LEU A 148 -9.86 23.84 -20.65
CA LEU A 148 -11.10 24.38 -21.21
C LEU A 148 -11.43 25.67 -20.45
N SER A 149 -11.48 26.79 -21.16
CA SER A 149 -11.96 28.05 -20.59
C SER A 149 -13.48 28.01 -20.47
N CYS A 150 -13.98 28.34 -19.27
CA CYS A 150 -15.41 28.54 -19.05
C CYS A 150 -15.77 29.99 -19.36
N SER A 151 -16.77 30.23 -20.20
CA SER A 151 -17.31 31.57 -20.47
C SER A 151 -18.30 32.05 -19.40
N SER A 152 -18.72 31.16 -18.50
CA SER A 152 -19.67 31.48 -17.43
C SER A 152 -19.08 32.43 -16.40
N ARG A 153 -19.83 33.44 -15.99
CA ARG A 153 -19.43 34.43 -14.98
C ARG A 153 -20.41 34.36 -13.81
N PHE A 154 -19.90 34.44 -12.58
CA PHE A 154 -20.75 34.42 -11.40
C PHE A 154 -20.77 35.79 -10.73
N THR A 155 -21.97 36.31 -10.47
CA THR A 155 -22.17 37.45 -9.58
C THR A 155 -22.67 36.91 -8.24
N VAL A 156 -21.94 37.21 -7.17
CA VAL A 156 -22.30 36.82 -5.81
C VAL A 156 -22.81 38.06 -5.08
N ILE A 157 -24.10 38.07 -4.74
CA ILE A 157 -24.73 39.13 -3.96
C ILE A 157 -24.91 38.59 -2.55
N ARG A 158 -24.18 39.18 -1.60
CA ARG A 158 -24.25 38.84 -0.18
C ARG A 158 -24.86 40.00 0.62
N PRO A 159 -25.60 39.71 1.70
CA PRO A 159 -26.01 40.73 2.66
C PRO A 159 -24.79 41.44 3.26
N GLU A 160 -24.98 42.70 3.65
CA GLU A 160 -23.98 43.43 4.43
C GLU A 160 -23.88 42.85 5.85
N ASP A 161 -22.72 43.00 6.50
CA ASP A 161 -22.36 42.24 7.71
C ASP A 161 -23.35 42.42 8.88
N GLY A 162 -24.12 43.52 8.92
CA GLY A 162 -25.18 43.75 9.90
C GLY A 162 -26.48 42.98 9.66
N TYR A 163 -26.77 42.57 8.42
CA TYR A 163 -28.08 42.06 8.00
C TYR A 163 -28.14 40.53 7.87
N TRP A 164 -27.09 39.80 8.24
CA TRP A 164 -27.07 38.33 8.17
C TRP A 164 -28.17 37.66 9.00
N LYS A 165 -28.62 38.30 10.09
CA LYS A 165 -29.71 37.80 10.94
C LYS A 165 -31.06 37.84 10.21
N GLU A 166 -31.29 38.87 9.40
CA GLU A 166 -32.54 39.10 8.68
C GLU A 166 -32.53 38.42 7.31
N CYS A 167 -31.38 38.38 6.64
CA CYS A 167 -31.18 37.72 5.36
C CYS A 167 -29.98 36.77 5.40
N PRO A 168 -30.16 35.49 5.79
CA PRO A 168 -29.06 34.52 5.83
C PRO A 168 -28.72 33.92 4.45
N LYS A 169 -29.27 34.47 3.37
CA LYS A 169 -29.18 33.92 2.01
C LYS A 169 -28.22 34.75 1.16
N ILE A 170 -27.46 34.05 0.32
CA ILE A 170 -26.59 34.65 -0.70
C ILE A 170 -27.24 34.34 -2.04
N LEU A 171 -27.38 35.34 -2.90
CA LEU A 171 -27.83 35.14 -4.28
C LEU A 171 -26.61 34.97 -5.18
N LEU A 172 -26.58 33.85 -5.91
CA LEU A 172 -25.52 33.54 -6.87
C LEU A 172 -26.13 33.49 -8.26
N ILE A 173 -25.76 34.45 -9.11
CA ILE A 173 -26.25 34.57 -10.49
C ILE A 173 -25.17 34.04 -11.42
N CYS A 174 -25.50 32.99 -12.17
CA CYS A 174 -24.69 32.47 -13.25
C CYS A 174 -25.06 33.18 -14.55
N HIS A 175 -24.11 33.93 -15.12
CA HIS A 175 -24.23 34.55 -16.43
C HIS A 175 -23.65 33.61 -17.47
N SER A 176 -24.40 33.39 -18.55
CA SER A 176 -24.03 32.53 -19.68
C SER A 176 -23.96 31.02 -19.39
N PRO A 177 -24.28 30.17 -20.38
CA PRO A 177 -24.16 28.72 -20.24
C PRO A 177 -22.69 28.29 -20.16
N HIS A 178 -22.43 27.14 -19.51
CA HIS A 178 -21.09 26.56 -19.44
C HIS A 178 -20.69 25.96 -20.80
N THR A 179 -19.45 26.21 -21.23
CA THR A 179 -18.84 25.68 -22.46
C THR A 179 -18.11 24.35 -22.27
N HIS A 180 -18.23 23.75 -21.09
CA HIS A 180 -17.60 22.49 -20.73
C HIS A 180 -18.61 21.58 -20.03
N PRO A 181 -18.44 20.25 -20.09
CA PRO A 181 -19.28 19.34 -19.32
C PRO A 181 -19.06 19.54 -17.82
N ILE A 182 -20.06 19.15 -17.02
CA ILE A 182 -20.00 19.25 -15.57
C ILE A 182 -18.82 18.38 -15.07
N PRO A 183 -17.82 18.97 -14.39
CA PRO A 183 -16.69 18.19 -13.90
C PRO A 183 -17.18 17.19 -12.85
N LEU A 184 -16.54 16.02 -12.81
CA LEU A 184 -16.85 15.02 -11.79
C LEU A 184 -16.72 15.62 -10.38
N PRO A 185 -17.68 15.35 -9.48
CA PRO A 185 -17.63 15.86 -8.12
C PRO A 185 -16.38 15.33 -7.42
N THR A 186 -15.53 16.26 -6.95
CA THR A 186 -14.28 15.95 -6.24
C THR A 186 -14.48 15.75 -4.74
N THR A 187 -15.65 16.15 -4.22
CA THR A 187 -16.02 15.99 -2.81
C THR A 187 -17.35 15.27 -2.70
N THR A 188 -17.47 14.40 -1.70
CA THR A 188 -18.73 13.75 -1.37
C THR A 188 -19.70 14.81 -0.84
N PRO A 189 -20.94 14.90 -1.36
CA PRO A 189 -21.96 15.80 -0.84
C PRO A 189 -22.14 15.66 0.67
N VAL A 190 -22.49 16.76 1.34
CA VAL A 190 -22.58 16.82 2.81
C VAL A 190 -23.59 15.82 3.35
N GLN A 191 -24.72 15.64 2.67
CA GLN A 191 -25.79 14.71 3.03
C GLN A 191 -25.28 13.26 3.02
N ILE A 192 -24.65 12.84 1.92
CA ILE A 192 -24.09 11.49 1.78
C ILE A 192 -22.98 11.26 2.82
N LYS A 193 -22.13 12.26 3.04
CA LYS A 193 -21.10 12.20 4.09
C LYS A 193 -21.70 12.03 5.49
N ALA A 194 -22.82 12.69 5.77
CA ALA A 194 -23.52 12.57 7.05
C ALA A 194 -24.12 11.16 7.22
N GLU A 195 -24.79 10.62 6.19
CA GLU A 195 -25.33 9.25 6.20
C GLU A 195 -24.23 8.21 6.43
N ILE A 196 -23.10 8.31 5.73
CA ILE A 196 -21.97 7.38 5.92
C ILE A 196 -21.41 7.46 7.34
N LYS A 197 -21.28 8.66 7.90
CA LYS A 197 -20.82 8.84 9.29
C LYS A 197 -21.82 8.29 10.30
N ALA A 198 -23.12 8.48 10.06
CA ALA A 198 -24.16 7.92 10.91
C ALA A 198 -24.11 6.38 10.90
N LEU A 199 -23.95 5.77 9.72
CA LEU A 199 -23.76 4.33 9.59
C LEU A 199 -22.50 3.83 10.30
N ILE A 200 -21.39 4.56 10.22
CA ILE A 200 -20.17 4.18 10.94
C ILE A 200 -20.41 4.20 12.45
N ARG A 201 -21.12 5.21 12.96
CA ARG A 201 -21.44 5.32 14.40
C ARG A 201 -22.39 4.23 14.87
N SER A 202 -23.34 3.79 14.05
CA SER A 202 -24.26 2.71 14.44
C SER A 202 -23.57 1.35 14.63
N LEU A 203 -22.31 1.21 14.21
CA LEU A 203 -21.51 -0.01 14.36
C LEU A 203 -20.68 -0.02 15.65
N GLU A 204 -21.09 0.74 16.67
CA GLU A 204 -20.36 1.05 17.91
C GLU A 204 -19.32 0.00 18.35
N HIS A 205 -19.74 -1.23 18.61
CA HIS A 205 -18.88 -2.31 19.12
C HIS A 205 -17.80 -2.79 18.13
N GLU A 206 -18.04 -2.66 16.82
CA GLU A 206 -17.10 -3.05 15.77
C GLU A 206 -16.24 -1.89 15.26
N LEU A 207 -16.49 -0.67 15.76
CA LEU A 207 -15.85 0.55 15.26
C LEU A 207 -14.33 0.50 15.41
N ALA A 208 -13.83 -0.08 16.51
CA ALA A 208 -12.41 -0.19 16.82
C ALA A 208 -11.59 -0.91 15.73
N ASP A 209 -12.17 -1.98 15.18
CA ASP A 209 -11.53 -2.85 14.16
C ASP A 209 -12.10 -2.61 12.75
N MET A 210 -12.89 -1.55 12.58
CA MET A 210 -13.56 -1.27 11.34
C MET A 210 -12.56 -0.91 10.24
N THR A 211 -12.50 -1.76 9.20
CA THR A 211 -11.73 -1.48 8.00
C THR A 211 -12.66 -1.06 6.86
N PRO A 212 -12.19 -0.32 5.84
CA PRO A 212 -13.02 0.05 4.70
C PRO A 212 -13.67 -1.15 3.99
N ARG A 213 -12.95 -2.29 3.92
CA ARG A 213 -13.50 -3.51 3.33
C ARG A 213 -14.57 -4.12 4.22
N HIS A 214 -14.35 -4.16 5.53
CA HIS A 214 -15.34 -4.67 6.47
C HIS A 214 -16.61 -3.82 6.42
N PHE A 215 -16.47 -2.49 6.48
CA PHE A 215 -17.57 -1.55 6.35
C PHE A 215 -18.40 -1.76 5.09
N CYS A 216 -17.76 -1.87 3.91
CA CYS A 216 -18.48 -2.09 2.65
C CYS A 216 -19.21 -3.43 2.57
N ARG A 217 -18.83 -4.41 3.39
CA ARG A 217 -19.42 -5.75 3.44
C ARG A 217 -20.37 -5.94 4.62
N HIS A 218 -20.44 -4.98 5.53
CA HIS A 218 -21.21 -5.12 6.75
C HIS A 218 -22.71 -5.18 6.42
N PRO A 219 -23.48 -6.15 6.95
CA PRO A 219 -24.90 -6.33 6.61
C PRO A 219 -25.75 -5.08 6.79
N ALA A 220 -25.55 -4.33 7.89
CA ALA A 220 -26.26 -3.07 8.14
C ALA A 220 -25.98 -2.01 7.06
N VAL A 221 -24.75 -1.95 6.55
CA VAL A 221 -24.37 -1.00 5.49
C VAL A 221 -24.98 -1.42 4.17
N ILE A 222 -24.93 -2.72 3.82
CA ILE A 222 -25.54 -3.25 2.60
C ILE A 222 -27.05 -2.99 2.60
N ASN A 223 -27.74 -3.26 3.72
CA ASN A 223 -29.17 -3.03 3.83
C ASN A 223 -29.52 -1.55 3.68
N ARG A 224 -28.78 -0.65 4.34
CA ARG A 224 -29.01 0.79 4.19
C ARG A 224 -28.74 1.27 2.76
N VAL A 225 -27.71 0.74 2.10
CA VAL A 225 -27.40 1.08 0.71
C VAL A 225 -28.51 0.58 -0.25
N LYS A 226 -29.11 -0.59 0.02
CA LYS A 226 -30.28 -1.09 -0.71
C LYS A 226 -31.50 -0.19 -0.56
N GLU A 227 -31.77 0.32 0.65
CA GLU A 227 -32.85 1.29 0.87
C GLU A 227 -32.62 2.60 0.10
N LEU A 228 -31.38 3.08 0.04
CA LEU A 228 -31.02 4.33 -0.64
C LEU A 228 -30.93 4.20 -2.16
N CYS A 229 -30.77 2.98 -2.69
CA CYS A 229 -30.64 2.69 -4.11
C CYS A 229 -31.52 1.50 -4.54
N PRO A 230 -32.85 1.60 -4.43
CA PRO A 230 -33.76 0.47 -4.67
C PRO A 230 -33.80 0.03 -6.14
N ALA A 231 -33.42 0.90 -7.08
CA ALA A 231 -33.40 0.59 -8.50
C ALA A 231 -32.18 -0.25 -8.95
N VAL A 232 -31.25 -0.55 -8.04
CA VAL A 232 -30.07 -1.39 -8.34
C VAL A 232 -30.23 -2.71 -7.58
N GLU A 233 -30.13 -3.83 -8.30
CA GLU A 233 -30.30 -5.19 -7.74
C GLU A 233 -29.28 -5.51 -6.63
N GLU A 234 -28.02 -5.12 -6.84
CA GLU A 234 -26.91 -5.29 -5.88
C GLU A 234 -26.15 -3.98 -5.66
N PRO A 235 -26.72 -3.05 -4.87
CA PRO A 235 -26.12 -1.75 -4.68
C PRO A 235 -24.93 -1.85 -3.72
N THR A 236 -23.83 -1.26 -4.15
CA THR A 236 -22.62 -1.05 -3.34
C THR A 236 -22.50 0.41 -2.91
N VAL A 237 -21.68 0.69 -1.90
CA VAL A 237 -21.43 2.05 -1.39
C VAL A 237 -20.99 3.03 -2.50
N ALA A 238 -20.33 2.52 -3.55
CA ALA A 238 -19.93 3.32 -4.72
C ALA A 238 -21.11 3.86 -5.56
N HIS A 239 -22.29 3.25 -5.45
CA HIS A 239 -23.50 3.72 -6.15
C HIS A 239 -24.09 4.97 -5.49
N LEU A 240 -23.87 5.17 -4.19
CA LEU A 240 -24.25 6.41 -3.51
C LEU A 240 -23.45 7.61 -4.05
N HIS A 241 -22.13 7.43 -4.24
CA HIS A 241 -21.28 8.47 -4.82
C HIS A 241 -19.98 7.88 -5.40
N PRO A 242 -19.51 8.35 -6.58
CA PRO A 242 -18.29 7.83 -7.21
C PRO A 242 -17.03 7.84 -6.34
N LEU A 243 -16.89 8.82 -5.43
CA LEU A 243 -15.73 8.89 -4.53
C LEU A 243 -15.69 7.77 -3.49
N LEU A 244 -16.84 7.18 -3.15
CA LEU A 244 -16.92 6.07 -2.22
C LEU A 244 -16.42 4.75 -2.84
N ALA A 245 -16.16 4.71 -4.14
CA ALA A 245 -15.40 3.62 -4.75
C ALA A 245 -13.93 3.59 -4.26
N ASN A 246 -13.41 4.70 -3.74
CA ASN A 246 -12.07 4.77 -3.17
C ASN A 246 -12.09 4.42 -1.69
N LEU A 247 -11.51 3.26 -1.35
CA LEU A 247 -11.41 2.78 0.04
C LEU A 247 -10.63 3.72 0.96
N ASP A 248 -9.66 4.49 0.45
CA ASP A 248 -8.93 5.48 1.26
C ASP A 248 -9.86 6.61 1.73
N HIS A 249 -10.86 6.95 0.91
CA HIS A 249 -11.85 7.97 1.24
C HIS A 249 -12.79 7.48 2.35
N ILE A 250 -13.16 6.20 2.32
CA ILE A 250 -13.93 5.54 3.38
C ILE A 250 -13.09 5.41 4.65
N ALA A 251 -11.82 5.01 4.53
CA ALA A 251 -10.88 4.94 5.65
C ALA A 251 -10.79 6.28 6.38
N SER A 252 -10.70 7.39 5.64
CA SER A 252 -10.67 8.72 6.24
C SER A 252 -11.92 9.02 7.07
N TYR A 253 -13.11 8.57 6.65
CA TYR A 253 -14.33 8.74 7.43
C TYR A 253 -14.33 7.86 8.67
N ILE A 254 -13.97 6.59 8.53
CA ILE A 254 -13.85 5.64 9.65
C ILE A 254 -12.89 6.21 10.70
N HIS A 255 -11.66 6.58 10.30
CA HIS A 255 -10.68 7.15 11.24
C HIS A 255 -11.17 8.43 11.93
N THR A 256 -11.98 9.25 11.25
CA THR A 256 -12.55 10.45 11.87
C THR A 256 -13.52 10.07 12.99
N GLU A 257 -14.37 9.08 12.77
CA GLU A 257 -15.34 8.62 13.77
C GLU A 257 -14.69 7.76 14.86
N VAL A 258 -13.75 6.87 14.52
CA VAL A 258 -12.95 6.10 15.49
C VAL A 258 -12.24 7.04 16.45
N LYS A 259 -11.60 8.11 15.93
CA LYS A 259 -10.91 9.08 16.79
C LYS A 259 -11.86 9.87 17.68
N ALA A 260 -13.11 10.07 17.24
CA ALA A 260 -14.12 10.75 18.04
C ALA A 260 -14.69 9.84 19.15
N ALA A 261 -14.91 8.56 18.85
CA ALA A 261 -15.42 7.57 19.80
C ALA A 261 -14.35 7.05 20.76
N LEU A 262 -13.10 6.94 20.30
CA LEU A 262 -11.95 6.42 21.04
C LEU A 262 -10.82 7.46 21.05
N PRO A 263 -10.87 8.47 21.94
CA PRO A 263 -9.90 9.56 21.97
C PRO A 263 -8.46 9.10 22.24
N HIS A 264 -8.33 8.04 23.05
CA HIS A 264 -7.05 7.39 23.37
C HIS A 264 -6.62 6.35 22.32
N GLY A 265 -7.41 6.18 21.26
CA GLY A 265 -7.20 5.19 20.20
C GLY A 265 -7.45 3.75 20.65
N THR A 266 -7.13 2.81 19.76
CA THR A 266 -7.24 1.35 20.00
C THR A 266 -5.89 0.71 20.34
N GLY A 267 -4.81 1.49 20.36
CA GLY A 267 -3.46 1.02 20.67
C GLY A 267 -3.13 1.03 22.16
N TRP A 268 -1.84 1.08 22.49
CA TRP A 268 -1.34 1.07 23.86
C TRP A 268 -2.01 2.10 24.77
N ASP A 269 -2.16 3.34 24.31
CA ASP A 269 -2.75 4.42 25.12
C ASP A 269 -4.22 4.15 25.44
N GLY A 270 -4.95 3.51 24.53
CA GLY A 270 -6.33 3.05 24.74
C GLY A 270 -6.41 1.95 25.79
N VAL A 271 -5.54 0.93 25.70
CA VAL A 271 -5.49 -0.18 26.67
C VAL A 271 -5.08 0.32 28.06
N ALA A 272 -4.10 1.23 28.13
CA ALA A 272 -3.68 1.86 29.39
C ALA A 272 -4.80 2.71 30.03
N HIS A 273 -5.60 3.39 29.21
CA HIS A 273 -6.77 4.13 29.68
C HIS A 273 -7.86 3.18 30.21
N MET A 274 -8.16 2.08 29.50
CA MET A 274 -9.13 1.08 29.96
C MET A 274 -8.72 0.45 31.28
N LYS A 275 -7.44 0.09 31.46
CA LYS A 275 -6.94 -0.43 32.73
C LYS A 275 -7.09 0.57 33.86
N ARG A 276 -6.83 1.86 33.59
CA ARG A 276 -7.02 2.91 34.60
C ARG A 276 -8.48 2.99 35.06
N ILE A 277 -9.43 3.00 34.12
CA ILE A 277 -10.86 3.00 34.44
C ILE A 277 -11.22 1.75 35.26
N GLN A 278 -10.75 0.57 34.82
CA GLN A 278 -11.03 -0.69 35.51
C GLN A 278 -10.46 -0.73 36.94
N ASP A 279 -9.31 -0.10 37.17
CA ASP A 279 -8.70 0.03 38.50
C ASP A 279 -9.43 1.04 39.38
N GLU A 280 -10.02 2.08 38.78
CA GLU A 280 -10.83 3.09 39.46
C GLU A 280 -12.23 2.58 39.83
N GLU A 281 -12.82 1.72 38.99
CA GLU A 281 -14.20 1.21 39.17
C GLU A 281 -14.29 -0.07 40.03
N GLU A 282 -13.15 -0.62 40.50
CA GLU A 282 -13.06 -1.87 41.30
C GLU A 282 -13.81 -3.09 40.68
N VAL A 283 -14.01 -3.08 39.36
CA VAL A 283 -14.67 -4.18 38.63
C VAL A 283 -13.69 -5.35 38.49
N THR A 284 -14.20 -6.59 38.45
CA THR A 284 -13.39 -7.79 38.19
C THR A 284 -12.47 -7.57 36.98
N PRO A 285 -11.15 -7.68 37.15
CA PRO A 285 -10.23 -7.14 36.17
C PRO A 285 -10.16 -8.01 34.92
N TYR A 286 -10.69 -7.53 33.80
CA TYR A 286 -10.44 -8.11 32.47
C TYR A 286 -8.97 -7.95 32.09
N ILE A 287 -8.41 -6.76 32.30
CA ILE A 287 -6.99 -6.46 32.11
C ILE A 287 -6.29 -6.62 33.47
N ARG A 288 -5.50 -7.69 33.64
CA ARG A 288 -4.83 -7.98 34.91
C ARG A 288 -3.52 -7.21 35.09
N VAL A 289 -2.66 -7.20 34.08
CA VAL A 289 -1.33 -6.58 34.15
C VAL A 289 -1.02 -5.87 32.84
N ILE A 290 -0.48 -4.65 32.93
CA ILE A 290 0.11 -3.91 31.80
C ILE A 290 1.54 -3.55 32.17
N LYS A 291 2.52 -4.08 31.43
CA LYS A 291 3.94 -3.77 31.64
C LYS A 291 4.56 -3.27 30.34
N ARG A 292 5.13 -2.06 30.37
CA ARG A 292 5.93 -1.53 29.25
C ARG A 292 7.37 -2.01 29.43
N MET A 293 7.80 -2.97 28.63
CA MET A 293 9.16 -3.49 28.71
C MET A 293 10.04 -2.87 27.63
N SER A 294 11.27 -2.52 27.98
CA SER A 294 12.28 -2.13 27.00
C SER A 294 12.92 -3.38 26.40
N TRP A 295 13.34 -3.29 25.14
CA TRP A 295 14.07 -4.37 24.47
C TRP A 295 15.34 -4.82 25.22
N HIS A 296 15.97 -3.92 26.00
CA HIS A 296 17.16 -4.26 26.78
C HIS A 296 16.80 -5.02 28.06
N SER A 297 15.68 -4.67 28.70
CA SER A 297 15.16 -5.38 29.88
C SER A 297 14.76 -6.82 29.53
N LEU A 298 14.23 -7.03 28.32
CA LEU A 298 13.94 -8.36 27.79
C LEU A 298 15.20 -9.16 27.44
N ARG A 299 16.38 -8.56 27.27
CA ARG A 299 17.63 -9.32 27.04
C ARG A 299 18.32 -9.71 28.34
N HIS A 300 18.26 -8.87 29.37
CA HIS A 300 18.99 -9.14 30.61
C HIS A 300 18.39 -10.28 31.44
N GLU A 301 17.08 -10.55 31.34
CA GLU A 301 16.45 -11.74 31.92
C GLU A 301 16.81 -13.04 31.17
N TRP A 302 17.59 -12.97 30.07
CA TRP A 302 17.86 -14.09 29.16
C TRP A 302 19.29 -14.65 29.29
N ASP A 303 20.23 -13.88 29.82
CA ASP A 303 21.64 -14.32 29.99
C ASP A 303 21.87 -15.12 31.30
N GLU A 304 20.83 -15.32 32.12
CA GLU A 304 20.92 -16.10 33.37
C GLU A 304 20.37 -17.54 33.27
N VAL A 305 19.99 -18.02 32.07
CA VAL A 305 19.54 -19.40 31.88
C VAL A 305 20.57 -20.16 31.03
N ASP A 306 21.28 -21.07 31.69
CA ASP A 306 22.37 -21.95 31.22
C ASP A 306 22.46 -22.15 29.69
N GLU A 307 23.63 -21.80 29.14
CA GLU A 307 24.07 -22.03 27.75
C GLU A 307 24.39 -23.51 27.46
N SER A 308 23.61 -24.49 27.95
CA SER A 308 23.98 -25.91 27.86
C SER A 308 23.23 -26.75 26.81
N ASP A 309 22.26 -26.22 26.07
CA ASP A 309 21.53 -27.00 25.06
C ASP A 309 21.64 -26.40 23.65
N ASP A 310 22.69 -26.84 22.95
CA ASP A 310 22.95 -26.67 21.52
C ASP A 310 21.97 -27.51 20.66
N GLU A 311 20.66 -27.21 20.68
CA GLU A 311 19.76 -27.69 19.62
C GLU A 311 19.29 -26.54 18.72
N GLU A 312 19.82 -26.58 17.49
CA GLU A 312 19.52 -25.70 16.38
C GLU A 312 18.07 -25.91 15.90
N GLY A 313 17.12 -25.30 16.63
CA GLY A 313 15.70 -25.34 16.28
C GLY A 313 15.37 -24.62 14.95
N PRO A 314 14.27 -24.99 14.27
CA PRO A 314 13.98 -24.72 12.84
C PRO A 314 13.71 -23.26 12.43
N LEU A 315 14.09 -22.26 13.25
CA LEU A 315 13.78 -20.84 13.05
C LEU A 315 15.02 -19.93 13.18
N SER A 316 16.21 -20.39 12.83
CA SER A 316 17.50 -19.69 13.03
C SER A 316 17.79 -18.53 12.05
N GLY A 317 16.76 -17.89 11.49
CA GLY A 317 16.90 -16.72 10.60
C GLY A 317 16.81 -15.39 11.34
N SER A 318 17.75 -14.46 11.09
CA SER A 318 17.91 -13.16 11.80
C SER A 318 16.77 -12.13 11.68
N ASN A 319 15.64 -12.47 11.04
CA ASN A 319 14.41 -11.66 11.05
C ASN A 319 13.33 -12.21 12.01
N ASP A 320 13.55 -13.38 12.62
CA ASP A 320 12.56 -14.09 13.43
C ASP A 320 12.69 -13.86 14.94
N ASP A 321 13.64 -13.05 15.41
CA ASP A 321 13.84 -12.82 16.85
C ASP A 321 12.57 -12.29 17.53
N CYS A 322 11.85 -11.37 16.88
CA CYS A 322 10.60 -10.82 17.41
C CYS A 322 9.49 -11.88 17.50
N PHE A 323 9.40 -12.77 16.51
CA PHE A 323 8.40 -13.82 16.49
C PHE A 323 8.74 -14.94 17.48
N ARG A 324 10.03 -15.31 17.59
CA ARG A 324 10.55 -16.22 18.61
C ARG A 324 10.30 -15.70 20.02
N LEU A 325 10.49 -14.39 20.24
CA LEU A 325 10.21 -13.71 21.52
C LEU A 325 8.73 -13.76 21.90
N ILE A 326 7.84 -13.43 20.95
CA ILE A 326 6.38 -13.47 21.17
C ILE A 326 5.91 -14.91 21.41
N ALA A 327 6.40 -15.86 20.61
CA ALA A 327 6.09 -17.27 20.76
C ALA A 327 6.52 -17.76 22.16
N LYS A 328 7.78 -17.55 22.55
CA LYS A 328 8.29 -17.95 23.87
C LYS A 328 7.51 -17.32 25.03
N GLY A 329 7.16 -16.04 24.93
CA GLY A 329 6.34 -15.35 25.93
C GLY A 329 4.95 -15.96 26.10
N LEU A 330 4.29 -16.31 24.98
CA LEU A 330 3.00 -17.00 25.01
C LEU A 330 3.15 -18.42 25.59
N GLY A 331 4.21 -19.15 25.24
CA GLY A 331 4.47 -20.49 25.78
C GLY A 331 4.74 -20.51 27.28
N LEU A 332 5.43 -19.50 27.81
CA LEU A 332 5.68 -19.34 29.24
C LEU A 332 4.36 -19.09 29.99
N HIS A 333 3.50 -18.21 29.45
CA HIS A 333 2.19 -17.97 30.03
C HIS A 333 1.32 -19.24 30.10
N LEU A 334 1.34 -20.05 29.04
CA LEU A 334 0.62 -21.33 29.01
C LEU A 334 1.18 -22.35 30.00
N GLN A 335 2.49 -22.35 30.20
CA GLN A 335 3.13 -23.17 31.21
C GLN A 335 2.72 -22.76 32.63
N ASP A 336 2.63 -21.46 32.90
CA ASP A 336 2.17 -20.96 34.21
C ASP A 336 0.70 -21.32 34.46
N ILE A 337 -0.17 -21.19 33.46
CA ILE A 337 -1.55 -21.68 33.54
C ILE A 337 -1.58 -23.19 33.84
N ALA A 338 -0.77 -23.98 33.14
CA ALA A 338 -0.70 -25.43 33.37
C ALA A 338 -0.18 -25.78 34.78
N ARG A 339 0.68 -24.95 35.36
CA ARG A 339 1.13 -25.08 36.76
C ARG A 339 0.03 -24.78 37.76
N GLU A 340 -0.74 -23.72 37.52
CA GLU A 340 -1.89 -23.34 38.35
C GLU A 340 -2.99 -24.41 38.34
N MET A 341 -3.16 -25.13 37.23
CA MET A 341 -4.15 -26.20 37.08
C MET A 341 -3.80 -27.51 37.82
N GLY A 342 -2.57 -27.63 38.36
CA GLY A 342 -2.11 -28.78 39.13
C GLY A 342 -1.63 -29.97 38.28
N LYS A 343 -0.81 -30.84 38.89
CA LYS A 343 -0.12 -31.97 38.21
C LYS A 343 -1.05 -33.06 37.69
N GLU A 344 -2.29 -33.12 38.17
CA GLU A 344 -3.26 -34.16 37.83
C GLU A 344 -3.87 -34.00 36.43
N ARG A 345 -3.70 -32.82 35.80
CA ARG A 345 -4.21 -32.56 34.46
C ARG A 345 -3.28 -33.16 33.41
N MET A 346 -3.77 -34.19 32.73
CA MET A 346 -3.04 -34.89 31.68
C MET A 346 -3.21 -34.19 30.32
N ASP A 347 -2.17 -34.27 29.50
CA ASP A 347 -2.20 -33.79 28.13
C ASP A 347 -3.15 -34.65 27.29
N LEU A 348 -4.01 -33.99 26.51
CA LEU A 348 -4.96 -34.66 25.62
C LEU A 348 -4.26 -35.39 24.47
N HIS A 349 -3.10 -34.90 24.05
CA HIS A 349 -2.35 -35.47 22.94
C HIS A 349 -1.40 -36.60 23.39
N GLU A 350 -0.91 -36.52 24.62
CA GLU A 350 -0.07 -37.54 25.27
C GLU A 350 -0.67 -37.89 26.64
N PRO A 351 -1.69 -38.77 26.71
CA PRO A 351 -2.43 -39.06 27.96
C PRO A 351 -1.58 -39.57 29.13
N GLY A 352 -0.35 -40.02 28.88
CA GLY A 352 0.63 -40.43 29.90
C GLY A 352 1.50 -39.29 30.43
N ARG A 353 1.36 -38.07 29.90
CA ARG A 353 2.16 -36.90 30.23
C ARG A 353 1.29 -35.81 30.84
N SER A 354 1.73 -35.25 31.97
CA SER A 354 1.00 -34.15 32.63
C SER A 354 1.19 -32.85 31.85
N LEU A 355 0.15 -32.02 31.73
CA LEU A 355 0.26 -30.66 31.19
C LEU A 355 1.31 -29.84 31.95
N TYR A 356 1.48 -30.12 33.24
CA TYR A 356 2.51 -29.52 34.09
C TYR A 356 3.95 -29.80 33.60
N SER A 357 4.15 -30.95 32.97
CA SER A 357 5.48 -31.44 32.53
C SER A 357 5.87 -31.01 31.11
N LEU A 358 5.05 -30.16 30.49
CA LEU A 358 5.30 -29.68 29.13
C LEU A 358 6.19 -28.44 29.15
N GLY A 359 7.09 -28.38 28.19
CA GLY A 359 7.92 -27.22 27.92
C GLY A 359 7.15 -26.06 27.27
N VAL A 360 7.78 -24.90 27.27
CA VAL A 360 7.25 -23.64 26.70
C VAL A 360 6.80 -23.81 25.24
N TYR A 361 7.65 -24.41 24.40
CA TYR A 361 7.33 -24.64 22.98
C TYR A 361 6.39 -25.81 22.75
N GLU A 362 6.37 -26.77 23.67
CA GLU A 362 5.47 -27.91 23.68
C GLU A 362 4.02 -27.49 23.95
N HIS A 363 3.79 -26.52 24.83
CA HIS A 363 2.48 -25.90 25.02
C HIS A 363 2.02 -25.14 23.78
N LEU A 364 2.92 -24.37 23.15
CA LEU A 364 2.61 -23.64 21.92
C LEU A 364 2.25 -24.58 20.78
N HIS A 365 3.01 -25.66 20.61
CA HIS A 365 2.78 -26.63 19.55
C HIS A 365 1.39 -27.28 19.65
N ARG A 366 0.90 -27.54 20.86
CA ARG A 366 -0.45 -28.07 21.10
C ARG A 366 -1.56 -27.08 20.75
N ILE A 367 -1.36 -25.78 21.03
CA ILE A 367 -2.33 -24.73 20.71
C ILE A 367 -2.30 -24.34 19.22
N LEU A 368 -1.12 -24.25 18.61
CA LEU A 368 -0.96 -23.85 17.22
C LEU A 368 -1.37 -24.98 16.24
N ARG A 369 -1.26 -26.25 16.62
CA ARG A 369 -1.88 -27.35 15.85
C ARG A 369 -3.39 -27.21 15.74
N ILE A 370 -4.06 -26.64 16.75
CA ILE A 370 -5.50 -26.35 16.70
C ILE A 370 -5.80 -25.21 15.71
N CYS A 371 -4.87 -24.27 15.49
CA CYS A 371 -5.09 -23.18 14.52
C CYS A 371 -4.78 -23.59 13.07
N GLU A 372 -3.82 -24.48 12.82
CA GLU A 372 -3.52 -24.97 11.47
C GLU A 372 -4.70 -25.75 10.87
N ALA A 373 -5.41 -26.55 11.68
CA ALA A 373 -6.65 -27.22 11.29
C ALA A 373 -7.78 -26.21 10.95
N HIS A 374 -7.93 -25.13 11.72
CA HIS A 374 -8.91 -24.08 11.42
C HIS A 374 -8.55 -23.24 10.18
N ILE A 375 -7.26 -23.01 9.94
CA ILE A 375 -6.77 -22.26 8.76
C ILE A 375 -6.94 -23.09 7.48
N THR A 376 -6.61 -24.38 7.51
CA THR A 376 -6.78 -25.28 6.37
C THR A 376 -8.26 -25.49 6.01
N TRP A 377 -9.16 -25.55 7.00
CA TRP A 377 -10.60 -25.68 6.77
C TRP A 377 -11.28 -24.37 6.34
N GLY A 378 -10.83 -23.21 6.84
CA GLY A 378 -11.40 -21.90 6.50
C GLY A 378 -11.00 -21.36 5.12
N ILE A 379 -9.83 -21.76 4.60
CA ILE A 379 -9.34 -21.31 3.29
C ILE A 379 -9.85 -22.20 2.15
N ALA A 380 -10.02 -23.51 2.37
CA ALA A 380 -10.49 -24.45 1.34
C ALA A 380 -11.99 -24.32 1.00
N SER A 381 -12.78 -23.69 1.88
CA SER A 381 -14.26 -23.63 1.78
C SER A 381 -14.82 -22.31 1.24
N CYS A 382 -13.98 -21.32 0.91
CA CYS A 382 -14.42 -20.05 0.32
C CYS A 382 -14.42 -20.09 -1.22
N ALA A 383 -15.45 -20.67 -1.83
CA ALA A 383 -15.76 -20.46 -3.24
C ALA A 383 -16.78 -19.31 -3.38
N VAL A 384 -16.44 -18.28 -4.15
CA VAL A 384 -17.36 -17.17 -4.51
C VAL A 384 -17.77 -17.33 -5.98
N PRO A 385 -19.06 -17.25 -6.33
CA PRO A 385 -19.51 -17.18 -7.72
C PRO A 385 -19.33 -15.76 -8.31
N ASP A 386 -18.90 -15.70 -9.56
CA ASP A 386 -18.68 -14.48 -10.34
C ASP A 386 -19.99 -13.79 -10.76
N TYR A 387 -20.10 -12.47 -10.53
CA TYR A 387 -21.05 -11.61 -11.26
C TYR A 387 -20.46 -10.21 -11.56
N ARG A 388 -20.77 -9.68 -12.75
CA ARG A 388 -20.49 -8.30 -13.18
C ARG A 388 -21.71 -7.75 -13.94
N PRO A 389 -22.26 -6.58 -13.58
CA PRO A 389 -23.26 -5.92 -14.41
C PRO A 389 -22.63 -5.01 -15.47
N THR A 390 -23.31 -4.90 -16.61
CA THR A 390 -22.92 -4.13 -17.81
C THR A 390 -23.21 -2.63 -17.66
N LEU A 391 -22.48 -1.83 -18.45
CA LEU A 391 -22.31 -0.37 -18.31
C LEU A 391 -23.54 0.50 -18.67
N ASN A 392 -24.60 -0.05 -19.25
CA ASN A 392 -25.66 0.74 -19.89
C ASN A 392 -26.77 1.25 -18.94
N GLY A 393 -26.87 0.73 -17.71
CA GLY A 393 -27.92 1.13 -16.75
C GLY A 393 -27.57 2.31 -15.83
N ARG A 394 -26.40 2.95 -16.00
CA ARG A 394 -25.88 3.96 -15.06
C ARG A 394 -26.30 5.41 -15.36
N GLU A 395 -26.74 5.71 -16.58
CA GLU A 395 -27.14 7.08 -16.96
C GLU A 395 -28.60 7.35 -16.64
N GLU A 396 -29.52 6.41 -16.93
CA GLU A 396 -30.96 6.58 -16.65
C GLU A 396 -31.27 6.66 -15.14
N LEU A 397 -30.50 5.93 -14.31
CA LEU A 397 -30.66 5.94 -12.85
C LEU A 397 -30.25 7.27 -12.19
N ARG A 398 -29.37 8.05 -12.82
CA ARG A 398 -28.87 9.31 -12.25
C ARG A 398 -29.90 10.43 -12.33
N ASP A 399 -30.66 10.46 -13.42
CA ASP A 399 -31.68 11.49 -13.64
C ASP A 399 -32.93 11.24 -12.79
N GLU A 400 -33.29 9.97 -12.54
CA GLU A 400 -34.43 9.59 -11.71
C GLU A 400 -34.19 9.89 -10.21
N VAL A 401 -32.97 9.67 -9.71
CA VAL A 401 -32.57 10.04 -8.35
C VAL A 401 -32.56 11.56 -8.19
N ALA A 402 -32.02 12.31 -9.16
CA ALA A 402 -32.01 13.77 -9.11
C ALA A 402 -33.42 14.39 -9.06
N GLN A 403 -34.40 13.77 -9.72
CA GLN A 403 -35.81 14.19 -9.69
C GLN A 403 -36.49 13.90 -8.34
N LYS A 404 -36.15 12.77 -7.67
CA LYS A 404 -36.78 12.34 -6.42
C LYS A 404 -36.25 13.06 -5.16
N VAL A 405 -34.96 13.40 -5.09
CA VAL A 405 -34.40 14.11 -3.91
C VAL A 405 -34.51 15.63 -3.96
N GLY A 406 -35.00 16.22 -5.06
CA GLY A 406 -35.23 17.67 -5.16
C GLY A 406 -33.95 18.53 -5.10
N VAL A 407 -32.76 17.93 -5.19
CA VAL A 407 -31.49 18.65 -5.11
C VAL A 407 -31.01 19.01 -6.52
N LYS A 408 -31.45 20.16 -7.03
CA LYS A 408 -30.63 20.90 -8.00
C LYS A 408 -29.39 21.39 -7.24
N ALA A 409 -28.23 20.82 -7.53
CA ALA A 409 -26.97 21.15 -6.87
C ALA A 409 -26.62 22.64 -7.06
N SER A 410 -27.04 23.48 -6.12
CA SER A 410 -26.54 24.84 -5.98
C SER A 410 -25.18 24.79 -5.29
N TYR A 411 -24.13 25.05 -6.06
CA TYR A 411 -22.76 25.18 -5.58
C TYR A 411 -22.63 26.26 -4.50
N ARG A 412 -21.86 25.96 -3.44
CA ARG A 412 -21.19 26.98 -2.61
C ARG A 412 -19.67 26.80 -2.73
N PRO A 413 -18.90 27.86 -3.01
CA PRO A 413 -17.45 27.82 -2.95
C PRO A 413 -16.98 28.46 -1.64
N THR A 414 -16.52 27.68 -0.65
CA THR A 414 -15.72 28.22 0.45
C THR A 414 -14.78 27.16 1.00
N THR A 415 -13.53 27.14 0.55
CA THR A 415 -12.39 27.12 1.49
C THR A 415 -11.10 27.52 0.79
N ILE A 416 -10.51 28.58 1.29
CA ILE A 416 -9.09 28.89 1.10
C ILE A 416 -8.32 27.87 1.95
N VAL A 417 -7.76 26.83 1.32
CA VAL A 417 -6.76 25.95 1.97
C VAL A 417 -5.39 26.57 1.73
N VAL A 418 -5.04 27.54 2.58
CA VAL A 418 -3.70 28.14 2.60
C VAL A 418 -2.71 27.19 3.30
N SER A 419 -1.82 26.64 2.47
CA SER A 419 -0.37 26.45 2.67
C SER A 419 0.20 25.54 3.78
N VAL A 420 -0.56 25.07 4.78
CA VAL A 420 0.03 24.30 5.91
C VAL A 420 0.56 22.92 5.47
N THR A 421 -0.16 22.19 4.61
CA THR A 421 0.20 20.83 4.17
C THR A 421 1.42 20.79 3.25
N ARG A 422 1.67 21.84 2.45
CA ARG A 422 2.86 21.93 1.59
C ARG A 422 4.13 22.17 2.38
N LYS A 423 4.08 22.99 3.44
CA LYS A 423 5.24 23.24 4.32
C LYS A 423 5.62 21.96 5.08
N TYR A 424 4.64 21.27 5.67
CA TYR A 424 4.88 20.00 6.37
C TYR A 424 5.45 18.92 5.44
N LYS A 425 4.89 18.75 4.23
CA LYS A 425 5.40 17.77 3.25
C LYS A 425 6.84 18.07 2.82
N ARG A 426 7.20 19.34 2.61
CA ARG A 426 8.59 19.74 2.30
C ARG A 426 9.53 19.46 3.46
N THR A 427 9.12 19.77 4.69
CA THR A 427 9.88 19.48 5.90
C THR A 427 10.12 17.98 6.06
N VAL A 428 9.08 17.15 5.92
CA VAL A 428 9.21 15.68 6.00
C VAL A 428 10.15 15.15 4.91
N ILE A 429 9.99 15.57 3.65
CA ILE A 429 10.87 15.15 2.55
C ILE A 429 12.32 15.56 2.84
N HIS A 430 12.56 16.78 3.31
CA HIS A 430 13.89 17.27 3.65
C HIS A 430 14.51 16.46 4.80
N HIS A 431 13.74 16.16 5.87
CA HIS A 431 14.20 15.31 6.97
C HIS A 431 14.53 13.90 6.49
N THR A 432 13.66 13.29 5.66
CA THR A 432 13.92 11.97 5.09
C THR A 432 15.18 11.96 4.20
N GLN A 433 15.39 12.98 3.37
CA GLN A 433 16.60 13.12 2.56
C GLN A 433 17.85 13.28 3.42
N LYS A 434 17.77 14.08 4.49
CA LYS A 434 18.86 14.26 5.46
C LYS A 434 19.20 12.92 6.13
N PHE A 435 18.20 12.19 6.63
CA PHE A 435 18.40 10.88 7.26
C PHE A 435 19.01 9.86 6.29
N ASN A 436 18.48 9.75 5.07
CA ASN A 436 19.02 8.84 4.05
C ASN A 436 20.48 9.18 3.69
N SER A 437 20.84 10.47 3.62
CA SER A 437 22.22 10.88 3.37
C SER A 437 23.15 10.52 4.53
N MET A 438 22.68 10.60 5.77
CA MET A 438 23.45 10.19 6.94
C MET A 438 23.62 8.68 7.00
N ASP A 439 22.56 7.92 6.75
CA ASP A 439 22.62 6.44 6.68
C ASP A 439 23.59 5.98 5.59
N LYS A 440 23.58 6.64 4.42
CA LYS A 440 24.57 6.38 3.36
C LYS A 440 26.00 6.67 3.83
N SER A 441 26.22 7.80 4.51
CA SER A 441 27.55 8.12 5.05
C SER A 441 28.02 7.13 6.10
N ILE A 442 27.11 6.57 6.91
CA ILE A 442 27.41 5.50 7.86
C ILE A 442 27.78 4.22 7.10
N GLY A 443 26.99 3.84 6.10
CA GLY A 443 27.27 2.67 5.24
C GLY A 443 28.64 2.75 4.56
N ASP A 444 28.94 3.88 3.91
CA ASP A 444 30.22 4.12 3.23
C ASP A 444 31.41 4.07 4.22
N GLN A 445 31.20 4.53 5.46
CA GLN A 445 32.25 4.49 6.49
C GLN A 445 32.44 3.07 7.05
N ASN A 446 31.37 2.31 7.27
CA ASN A 446 31.44 0.91 7.68
C ASN A 446 32.17 0.07 6.63
N GLU A 447 31.89 0.28 5.34
CA GLU A 447 32.56 -0.42 4.25
C GLU A 447 34.07 -0.11 4.22
N ARG A 448 34.47 1.15 4.45
CA ARG A 448 35.88 1.54 4.55
C ARG A 448 36.56 0.91 5.76
N LEU A 449 35.88 0.87 6.91
CA LEU A 449 36.40 0.23 8.12
C LEU A 449 36.63 -1.26 7.87
N HIS A 450 35.65 -1.95 7.30
CA HIS A 450 35.74 -3.37 6.97
C HIS A 450 36.91 -3.67 6.03
N LYS A 451 37.01 -2.94 4.90
CA LYS A 451 38.12 -3.10 3.95
C LYS A 451 39.48 -2.82 4.58
N SER A 452 39.57 -1.86 5.51
CA SER A 452 40.82 -1.58 6.21
C SER A 452 41.20 -2.70 7.19
N TRP A 453 40.21 -3.29 7.85
CA TRP A 453 40.39 -4.42 8.77
C TRP A 453 40.81 -5.69 8.02
N GLU A 454 40.15 -6.03 6.90
CA GLU A 454 40.53 -7.19 6.06
C GLU A 454 41.97 -7.08 5.56
N ARG A 455 42.40 -5.88 5.15
CA ARG A 455 43.79 -5.63 4.73
C ARG A 455 44.77 -5.81 5.89
N TYR A 456 44.39 -5.35 7.09
CA TYR A 456 45.20 -5.54 8.29
C TYR A 456 45.31 -7.02 8.67
N GLN A 457 44.20 -7.76 8.70
CA GLN A 457 44.18 -9.21 8.94
C GLN A 457 45.01 -9.99 7.91
N SER A 458 44.89 -9.63 6.62
CA SER A 458 45.69 -10.23 5.56
C SER A 458 47.19 -9.98 5.74
N ALA A 459 47.58 -8.79 6.21
CA ALA A 459 48.97 -8.48 6.53
C ALA A 459 49.47 -9.24 7.77
N LEU A 460 48.65 -9.37 8.82
CA LEU A 460 48.97 -10.18 10.00
C LEU A 460 49.18 -11.66 9.63
N HIS A 461 48.34 -12.21 8.77
CA HIS A 461 48.49 -13.58 8.28
C HIS A 461 49.78 -13.76 7.44
N ARG A 462 50.21 -12.76 6.68
CA ARG A 462 51.51 -12.82 5.98
C ARG A 462 52.67 -12.78 6.96
N LEU A 463 52.57 -11.96 7.99
CA LEU A 463 53.58 -11.84 9.04
C LEU A 463 53.70 -13.13 9.86
N SER A 464 52.58 -13.82 10.15
CA SER A 464 52.62 -15.11 10.86
C SER A 464 53.32 -16.22 10.08
N VAL A 465 53.28 -16.17 8.74
CA VAL A 465 53.99 -17.12 7.87
C VAL A 465 55.49 -16.79 7.78
N LYS A 466 55.87 -15.51 7.83
CA LYS A 466 57.28 -15.05 7.77
C LYS A 466 57.56 -13.95 8.80
N PRO A 467 57.84 -14.33 10.06
CA PRO A 467 57.97 -13.37 11.17
C PRO A 467 59.15 -12.39 11.02
N THR A 468 60.17 -12.76 10.27
CA THR A 468 61.42 -12.00 10.11
C THR A 468 61.44 -11.09 8.87
N ASP A 469 60.39 -11.08 8.06
CA ASP A 469 60.33 -10.24 6.86
C ASP A 469 60.01 -8.78 7.24
N LEU A 470 61.04 -7.93 7.19
CA LEU A 470 60.92 -6.50 7.50
C LEU A 470 59.84 -5.80 6.67
N ASN A 471 59.64 -6.20 5.41
CA ASN A 471 58.61 -5.61 4.55
C ASN A 471 57.20 -6.00 5.00
N ALA A 472 57.02 -7.23 5.51
CA ALA A 472 55.75 -7.69 6.05
C ALA A 472 55.38 -6.97 7.35
N ILE A 473 56.38 -6.70 8.20
CA ILE A 473 56.22 -5.90 9.43
C ILE A 473 55.77 -4.48 9.09
N GLU A 474 56.50 -3.79 8.19
CA GLU A 474 56.18 -2.42 7.80
C GLU A 474 54.78 -2.31 7.15
N LEU A 475 54.41 -3.29 6.32
CA LEU A 475 53.09 -3.36 5.70
C LEU A 475 51.96 -3.58 6.73
N ALA A 476 52.19 -4.43 7.73
CA ALA A 476 51.23 -4.68 8.80
C ALA A 476 51.02 -3.43 9.67
N GLU A 477 52.09 -2.71 10.03
CA GLU A 477 52.00 -1.45 10.76
C GLU A 477 51.25 -0.38 9.97
N LYS A 478 51.53 -0.26 8.67
CA LYS A 478 50.82 0.67 7.77
C LYS A 478 49.33 0.38 7.73
N HIS A 479 48.93 -0.89 7.61
CA HIS A 479 47.52 -1.28 7.60
C HIS A 479 46.86 -1.13 8.97
N LYS A 480 47.58 -1.38 10.07
CA LYS A 480 47.12 -1.11 11.44
C LYS A 480 46.77 0.36 11.64
N LYS A 481 47.68 1.28 11.28
CA LYS A 481 47.45 2.73 11.36
C LYS A 481 46.24 3.17 10.53
N ALA A 482 46.05 2.59 9.33
CA ALA A 482 44.90 2.87 8.49
C ALA A 482 43.58 2.39 9.13
N TYR A 483 43.58 1.19 9.71
CA TYR A 483 42.43 0.64 10.44
C TYR A 483 42.07 1.49 11.66
N GLU A 484 43.04 1.82 12.51
CA GLU A 484 42.84 2.67 13.69
C GLU A 484 42.27 4.04 13.32
N LYS A 485 42.76 4.66 12.23
CA LYS A 485 42.21 5.90 11.69
C LYS A 485 40.74 5.78 11.30
N HIS A 486 40.35 4.69 10.65
CA HIS A 486 38.95 4.45 10.29
C HIS A 486 38.08 4.12 11.51
N LYS A 487 38.63 3.37 12.49
CA LYS A 487 37.95 3.06 13.76
C LYS A 487 37.66 4.33 14.54
N GLN A 488 38.64 5.23 14.68
CA GLN A 488 38.44 6.54 15.33
C GLN A 488 37.38 7.37 14.61
N LYS A 489 37.42 7.44 13.28
CA LYS A 489 36.42 8.16 12.50
C LYS A 489 35.00 7.60 12.68
N SER A 490 34.86 6.28 12.84
CA SER A 490 33.57 5.65 13.15
C SER A 490 33.09 6.00 14.57
N LEU A 491 34.00 6.08 15.56
CA LEU A 491 33.69 6.53 16.91
C LEU A 491 33.22 8.00 16.94
N ASP A 492 33.95 8.89 16.25
CA ASP A 492 33.58 10.31 16.13
C ASP A 492 32.22 10.46 15.46
N MET A 493 31.95 9.66 14.42
CA MET A 493 30.66 9.65 13.72
C MET A 493 29.53 9.16 14.63
N ARG A 494 29.77 8.18 15.50
CA ARG A 494 28.81 7.68 16.49
C ARG A 494 28.46 8.74 17.52
N GLN A 495 29.45 9.50 17.99
CA GLN A 495 29.23 10.58 18.93
C GLN A 495 28.45 11.73 18.28
N ARG A 496 28.82 12.12 17.05
CA ARG A 496 28.17 13.22 16.31
C ARG A 496 26.73 12.92 15.90
N LEU A 497 26.42 11.66 15.56
CA LEU A 497 25.11 11.26 15.02
C LEU A 497 24.14 10.71 16.08
N ARG A 498 24.48 10.78 17.38
CA ARG A 498 23.63 10.30 18.46
C ARG A 498 22.29 11.06 18.45
N GLY A 499 21.20 10.35 18.17
CA GLY A 499 19.85 10.92 18.06
C GLY A 499 19.54 11.66 16.75
N GLN A 500 20.46 11.63 15.77
CA GLN A 500 20.30 12.34 14.49
C GLN A 500 20.19 11.40 13.28
N SER A 501 20.41 10.09 13.39
CA SER A 501 20.23 9.13 12.28
C SER A 501 18.86 8.44 12.33
N SER A 502 18.49 7.73 11.25
CA SER A 502 17.23 6.98 11.19
C SER A 502 17.23 5.71 12.07
N GLY A 503 18.40 5.30 12.55
CA GLY A 503 18.61 4.03 13.25
C GLY A 503 18.66 2.79 12.35
N ARG A 504 18.43 2.92 11.03
CA ARG A 504 18.40 1.78 10.09
C ARG A 504 19.78 1.17 9.83
N VAL A 505 20.83 1.99 9.85
CA VAL A 505 22.21 1.54 9.67
C VAL A 505 22.97 1.86 10.95
N ARG A 506 23.45 0.82 11.63
CA ARG A 506 24.26 0.97 12.85
C ARG A 506 25.73 1.16 12.45
N ILE A 507 26.43 2.02 13.19
CA ILE A 507 27.88 2.14 13.07
C ILE A 507 28.48 0.88 13.69
N VAL A 508 29.25 0.15 12.89
CA VAL A 508 29.94 -1.06 13.34
C VAL A 508 31.29 -0.63 13.90
N ILE A 509 31.60 -1.11 15.10
CA ILE A 509 32.95 -1.02 15.67
C ILE A 509 33.39 -2.47 15.80
N LEU A 510 34.35 -2.86 14.97
CA LEU A 510 35.00 -4.15 15.10
C LEU A 510 35.97 -4.03 16.28
N GLU A 511 35.80 -4.89 17.27
CA GLU A 511 36.72 -4.96 18.40
C GLU A 511 38.00 -5.68 18.01
#